data_AF-A0A7C3VMA0-F1
#
_entry.id   AF-A0A7C3VMA0-F1
#
_cell.length_a   1.000
_cell.length_b   1.000
_cell.length_c   1.000
_cell.angle_alpha   90.00
_cell.angle_beta   90.00
_cell.angle_gamma   90.00
#
_symmetry.space_group_name_H-M   'P 1'
#
loop_
_entity.id
_entity.type
_entity.pdbx_description
1 polymer ?
#
loop_
_entity_poly.entity_id
_entity_poly.type
_entity_poly.pdbx_seq_one_letter_code
_entity_poly.pdbx_strand_id
1 'polypeptide(L)'
;MWRFAIIIFLALSPPGFAQEKEIGLFAPDILKENGFLQFLLPRFSLKTGIRVVPGPMDDADIRLSREGDGTELMQGLGATFFVSLVDESNPMAVRFFDWLLSDIGQRTIAQFRVNDTQVFTLITVAAPDKANVIFEGDIVAGEALSFTNCGRCHVIGPRNRTQGIGSTPSFGVLRSLPDWQERFATFYARRPHPAISQIEGLTEPFDPAHPPTTYPLVLTVDEFNDILAYVATIPAADLGAPLVVHQ
;
A
#
# COMPACT_ATOMS: atom_id res chain seq x y z
N MET A 1 23.76 42.68 -60.93
CA MET A 1 24.31 42.50 -59.57
C MET A 1 23.15 42.22 -58.62
N TRP A 2 23.13 41.01 -58.08
CA TRP A 2 22.05 40.40 -57.31
C TRP A 2 21.94 41.03 -55.92
N ARG A 3 20.75 41.48 -55.50
CA ARG A 3 20.47 41.85 -54.10
C ARG A 3 19.44 40.86 -53.55
N PHE A 4 19.91 39.88 -52.77
CA PHE A 4 19.05 39.02 -51.97
C PHE A 4 18.46 39.85 -50.82
N ALA A 5 17.13 39.98 -50.78
CA ALA A 5 16.41 40.45 -49.61
C ALA A 5 16.16 39.24 -48.70
N ILE A 6 16.81 39.21 -47.54
CA ILE A 6 16.56 38.20 -46.49
C ILE A 6 15.35 38.69 -45.69
N ILE A 7 14.22 38.03 -45.85
CA ILE A 7 13.03 38.23 -45.01
C ILE A 7 13.21 37.32 -43.79
N ILE A 8 13.47 37.93 -42.62
CA ILE A 8 13.47 37.26 -41.33
C ILE A 8 12.00 37.05 -40.93
N PHE A 9 11.53 35.82 -41.04
CA PHE A 9 10.26 35.38 -40.45
C PHE A 9 10.48 35.21 -38.94
N LEU A 10 10.10 36.22 -38.15
CA LEU A 10 9.98 36.09 -36.71
C LEU A 10 8.73 35.25 -36.42
N ALA A 11 8.92 33.97 -36.13
CA ALA A 11 7.83 33.10 -35.70
C ALA A 11 7.36 33.56 -34.30
N LEU A 12 6.28 34.34 -34.26
CA LEU A 12 5.53 34.58 -33.03
C LEU A 12 4.83 33.26 -32.67
N SER A 13 5.40 32.51 -31.73
CA SER A 13 4.68 31.43 -31.06
C SER A 13 3.46 32.03 -30.35
N PRO A 14 2.25 31.50 -30.55
CA PRO A 14 1.11 31.94 -29.75
C PRO A 14 1.39 31.63 -28.27
N PRO A 15 0.95 32.48 -27.33
CA PRO A 15 0.99 32.12 -25.92
C PRO A 15 0.15 30.86 -25.75
N GLY A 16 0.79 29.76 -25.38
CA GLY A 16 0.07 28.57 -24.94
C GLY A 16 -0.76 28.98 -23.73
N PHE A 17 -2.09 28.98 -23.86
CA PHE A 17 -2.99 29.09 -22.72
C PHE A 17 -2.64 27.93 -21.78
N ALA A 18 -1.98 28.24 -20.68
CA ALA A 18 -1.84 27.30 -19.58
C ALA A 18 -3.26 27.03 -19.09
N GLN A 19 -3.80 25.86 -19.43
CA GLN A 19 -5.10 25.43 -18.95
C GLN A 19 -5.00 25.36 -17.42
N GLU A 20 -5.67 26.28 -16.73
CA GLU A 20 -5.67 26.31 -15.28
C GLU A 20 -6.22 24.98 -14.79
N LYS A 21 -5.37 24.20 -14.12
CA LYS A 21 -5.73 22.90 -13.57
C LYS A 21 -6.51 23.10 -12.28
N GLU A 22 -7.70 23.66 -12.39
CA GLU A 22 -8.56 24.01 -11.26
C GLU A 22 -9.83 23.15 -11.27
N ILE A 23 -10.24 22.69 -10.08
CA ILE A 23 -11.49 21.95 -9.86
C ILE A 23 -12.21 22.47 -8.61
N GLY A 24 -13.54 22.46 -8.65
CA GLY A 24 -14.42 22.88 -7.58
C GLY A 24 -14.66 21.80 -6.52
N LEU A 25 -14.67 22.18 -5.25
CA LEU A 25 -14.98 21.30 -4.11
C LEU A 25 -16.12 21.88 -3.29
N PHE A 26 -17.22 21.14 -3.18
CA PHE A 26 -18.21 21.40 -2.14
C PHE A 26 -17.83 20.67 -0.86
N ALA A 27 -17.97 21.35 0.28
CA ALA A 27 -17.82 20.73 1.59
C ALA A 27 -18.81 21.35 2.60
N PRO A 28 -19.21 20.62 3.65
CA PRO A 28 -20.04 21.17 4.71
C PRO A 28 -19.25 22.20 5.52
N ASP A 29 -19.93 23.19 6.10
CA ASP A 29 -19.27 24.31 6.78
C ASP A 29 -18.40 23.87 7.96
N ILE A 30 -18.78 22.80 8.64
CA ILE A 30 -17.99 22.21 9.72
C ILE A 30 -16.57 21.79 9.29
N LEU A 31 -16.36 21.43 8.01
CA LEU A 31 -15.04 21.12 7.45
C LEU A 31 -14.31 22.37 6.95
N LYS A 32 -15.03 23.43 6.58
CA LYS A 32 -14.45 24.71 6.16
C LYS A 32 -13.92 25.49 7.37
N GLU A 33 -14.70 25.49 8.44
CA GLU A 33 -14.49 26.29 9.65
C GLU A 33 -13.42 25.69 10.58
N ASN A 34 -13.26 24.37 10.60
CA ASN A 34 -12.36 23.71 11.53
C ASN A 34 -10.88 23.72 11.09
N GLY A 35 -10.54 24.21 9.89
CA GLY A 35 -9.18 24.22 9.37
C GLY A 35 -8.82 23.04 8.46
N PHE A 36 -9.73 22.08 8.25
CA PHE A 36 -9.45 20.83 7.56
C PHE A 36 -9.10 21.04 6.09
N LEU A 37 -9.86 21.86 5.36
CA LEU A 37 -9.58 22.11 3.94
C LEU A 37 -8.25 22.86 3.75
N GLN A 38 -7.92 23.81 4.63
CA GLN A 38 -6.66 24.54 4.59
C GLN A 38 -5.46 23.62 4.86
N PHE A 39 -5.66 22.56 5.64
CA PHE A 39 -4.67 21.51 5.83
C PHE A 39 -4.59 20.56 4.62
N LEU A 40 -5.73 20.08 4.11
CA LEU A 40 -5.77 19.00 3.13
C LEU A 40 -5.33 19.45 1.72
N LEU A 41 -5.93 20.53 1.22
CA LEU A 41 -5.84 20.91 -0.19
C LEU A 41 -4.41 21.24 -0.66
N PRO A 42 -3.59 21.98 0.11
CA PRO A 42 -2.22 22.29 -0.32
C PRO A 42 -1.35 21.05 -0.53
N ARG A 43 -1.59 19.97 0.22
CA ARG A 43 -0.80 18.73 0.14
C ARG A 43 -1.06 17.97 -1.16
N PHE A 44 -2.32 17.95 -1.60
CA PHE A 44 -2.67 17.43 -2.92
C PHE A 44 -2.09 18.32 -4.02
N SER A 45 -2.40 19.62 -3.97
CA SER A 45 -2.02 20.57 -5.02
C SER A 45 -0.51 20.68 -5.23
N LEU A 46 0.29 20.64 -4.16
CA LEU A 46 1.75 20.70 -4.26
C LEU A 46 2.34 19.52 -5.06
N LYS A 47 1.76 18.32 -4.91
CA LYS A 47 2.28 17.12 -5.56
C LYS A 47 1.74 16.94 -6.99
N THR A 48 0.52 17.39 -7.26
CA THR A 48 -0.16 17.13 -8.53
C THR A 48 -0.19 18.33 -9.48
N GLY A 49 0.00 19.54 -8.96
CA GLY A 49 -0.20 20.79 -9.68
C GLY A 49 -1.65 21.10 -10.01
N ILE A 50 -2.61 20.36 -9.42
CA ILE A 50 -4.05 20.60 -9.58
C ILE A 50 -4.53 21.40 -8.37
N ARG A 51 -5.11 22.57 -8.61
CA ARG A 51 -5.70 23.43 -7.59
C ARG A 51 -7.14 22.98 -7.32
N VAL A 52 -7.46 22.80 -6.04
CA VAL A 52 -8.82 22.49 -5.60
C VAL A 52 -9.36 23.71 -4.89
N VAL A 53 -10.51 24.21 -5.32
CA VAL A 53 -11.10 25.45 -4.80
C VAL A 53 -12.43 25.14 -4.11
N PRO A 54 -12.55 25.41 -2.80
CA PRO A 54 -13.82 25.30 -2.10
C PRO A 54 -14.86 26.26 -2.69
N GLY A 55 -16.05 25.77 -3.00
CA GLY A 55 -17.11 26.53 -3.67
C GLY A 55 -18.53 26.06 -3.33
N PRO A 56 -19.55 26.67 -3.95
CA PRO A 56 -20.95 26.24 -3.82
C PRO A 56 -21.16 24.85 -4.43
N MET A 57 -22.27 24.20 -4.07
CA MET A 57 -22.58 22.82 -4.50
C MET A 57 -22.77 22.69 -6.02
N ASP A 58 -23.31 23.71 -6.66
CA ASP A 58 -23.67 23.71 -8.08
C ASP A 58 -22.44 23.77 -9.00
N ASP A 59 -21.34 24.34 -8.52
CA ASP A 59 -20.08 24.50 -9.26
C ASP A 59 -19.03 23.45 -8.86
N ALA A 60 -19.40 22.47 -8.05
CA ALA A 60 -18.46 21.50 -7.50
C ALA A 60 -18.26 20.30 -8.42
N ASP A 61 -17.01 19.95 -8.69
CA ASP A 61 -16.62 18.70 -9.36
C ASP A 61 -16.56 17.51 -8.36
N ILE A 62 -16.23 17.80 -7.10
CA ILE A 62 -16.21 16.86 -5.97
C ILE A 62 -17.07 17.39 -4.84
N ARG A 63 -17.81 16.50 -4.18
CA ARG A 63 -18.61 16.85 -2.99
C ARG A 63 -18.18 16.04 -1.78
N LEU A 64 -17.98 16.73 -0.66
CA LEU A 64 -17.97 16.14 0.67
C LEU A 64 -19.34 16.36 1.32
N SER A 65 -19.94 15.31 1.87
CA SER A 65 -21.26 15.39 2.51
C SER A 65 -21.32 14.57 3.81
N ARG A 66 -22.29 14.87 4.68
CA ARG A 66 -22.60 14.07 5.88
C ARG A 66 -23.66 12.99 5.63
N GLU A 67 -24.33 13.08 4.49
CA GLU A 67 -25.46 12.27 4.07
C GLU A 67 -25.31 12.03 2.56
N GLY A 68 -25.68 10.84 2.09
CA GLY A 68 -25.77 10.59 0.65
C GLY A 68 -25.09 9.30 0.16
N ASP A 69 -25.12 9.17 -1.17
CA ASP A 69 -24.77 8.06 -2.05
C ASP A 69 -23.28 8.02 -2.47
N GLY A 70 -22.42 8.73 -1.73
CA GLY A 70 -20.97 8.77 -1.96
C GLY A 70 -20.22 7.62 -1.29
N THR A 71 -18.91 7.53 -1.56
CA THR A 71 -18.01 6.60 -0.86
C THR A 71 -17.70 7.14 0.52
N GLU A 72 -17.78 6.29 1.54
CA GLU A 72 -17.35 6.59 2.91
C GLU A 72 -15.89 7.01 2.94
N LEU A 73 -15.61 8.22 3.45
CA LEU A 73 -14.26 8.79 3.46
C LEU A 73 -13.63 8.76 4.86
N MET A 74 -14.35 9.27 5.86
CA MET A 74 -13.83 9.46 7.22
C MET A 74 -14.95 9.63 8.25
N GLN A 75 -14.63 9.40 9.52
CA GLN A 75 -15.47 9.72 10.67
C GLN A 75 -14.80 10.78 11.52
N GLY A 76 -15.59 11.68 12.10
CA GLY A 76 -15.12 12.70 13.02
C GLY A 76 -16.23 13.70 13.31
N LEU A 77 -16.05 14.51 14.36
CA LEU A 77 -17.03 15.57 14.70
C LEU A 77 -18.48 15.05 14.87
N GLY A 78 -18.63 13.80 15.30
CA GLY A 78 -19.94 13.15 15.49
C GLY A 78 -20.67 12.76 14.20
N ALA A 79 -19.97 12.65 13.06
CA ALA A 79 -20.56 12.17 11.81
C ALA A 79 -19.58 11.36 10.94
N THR A 80 -20.16 10.58 10.05
CA THR A 80 -19.48 10.05 8.86
C THR A 80 -19.54 11.09 7.74
N PHE A 81 -18.43 11.25 7.05
CA PHE A 81 -18.33 12.06 5.83
C PHE A 81 -18.13 11.15 4.63
N PHE A 82 -18.84 11.46 3.55
CA PHE A 82 -18.80 10.77 2.28
C PHE A 82 -18.17 11.69 1.23
N VAL A 83 -17.57 11.09 0.20
CA VAL A 83 -17.06 11.78 -0.98
C VAL A 83 -17.77 11.27 -2.24
N SER A 84 -18.15 12.16 -3.13
CA SER A 84 -18.69 11.81 -4.46
C SER A 84 -18.10 12.68 -5.57
N LEU A 85 -18.03 12.09 -6.76
CA LEU A 85 -17.71 12.76 -8.01
C LEU A 85 -19.00 13.24 -8.67
N VAL A 86 -18.99 14.45 -9.22
CA VAL A 86 -20.14 14.99 -9.99
C VAL A 86 -20.05 14.60 -11.46
N ASP A 87 -18.84 14.58 -12.03
CA ASP A 87 -18.57 14.18 -13.41
C ASP A 87 -17.34 13.25 -13.45
N GLU A 88 -17.57 11.96 -13.71
CA GLU A 88 -16.51 10.96 -13.85
C GLU A 88 -15.62 11.20 -15.09
N SER A 89 -16.05 12.03 -16.04
CA SER A 89 -15.25 12.35 -17.23
C SER A 89 -14.20 13.42 -16.97
N ASN A 90 -14.25 14.14 -15.85
CA ASN A 90 -13.24 15.12 -15.47
C ASN A 90 -12.01 14.44 -14.84
N PRO A 91 -10.88 14.28 -15.56
CA PRO A 91 -9.74 13.50 -15.08
C PRO A 91 -9.04 14.15 -13.88
N MET A 92 -9.17 15.47 -13.70
CA MET A 92 -8.60 16.15 -12.54
C MET A 92 -9.44 15.87 -11.29
N ALA A 93 -10.76 15.84 -11.45
CA ALA A 93 -11.69 15.51 -10.37
C ALA A 93 -11.51 14.07 -9.90
N VAL A 94 -11.48 13.12 -10.84
CA VAL A 94 -11.21 11.70 -10.59
C VAL A 94 -9.89 11.53 -9.83
N ARG A 95 -8.83 12.23 -10.26
CA ARG A 95 -7.53 12.14 -9.59
C ARG A 95 -7.55 12.64 -8.14
N PHE A 96 -8.35 13.66 -7.82
CA PHE A 96 -8.51 14.11 -6.44
C PHE A 96 -9.33 13.12 -5.61
N PHE A 97 -10.43 12.61 -6.18
CA PHE A 97 -11.26 11.57 -5.56
C PHE A 97 -10.46 10.31 -5.23
N ASP A 98 -9.73 9.76 -6.21
CA ASP A 98 -8.87 8.59 -6.03
C ASP A 98 -7.79 8.85 -4.99
N TRP A 99 -7.22 10.06 -4.98
CA TRP A 99 -6.22 10.43 -4.00
C TRP A 99 -6.80 10.43 -2.58
N LEU A 100 -7.99 11.00 -2.37
CA LEU A 100 -8.67 11.01 -1.07
C LEU A 100 -8.88 9.60 -0.52
N LEU A 101 -9.23 8.65 -1.40
CA LEU A 101 -9.50 7.26 -1.05
C LEU A 101 -8.23 6.39 -0.94
N SER A 102 -7.11 6.83 -1.50
CA SER A 102 -5.81 6.13 -1.43
C SER A 102 -5.19 6.13 -0.03
N ASP A 103 -4.27 5.20 0.23
CA ASP A 103 -3.47 5.15 1.46
C ASP A 103 -2.83 6.50 1.84
N ILE A 104 -2.35 7.25 0.84
CA ILE A 104 -1.67 8.54 1.07
C ILE A 104 -2.68 9.61 1.50
N GLY A 105 -3.82 9.71 0.81
CA GLY A 105 -4.88 10.66 1.16
C GLY A 105 -5.48 10.34 2.51
N GLN A 106 -5.78 9.06 2.75
CA GLN A 106 -6.29 8.57 4.02
C GLN A 106 -5.33 8.86 5.19
N ARG A 107 -4.04 8.53 5.07
CA ARG A 107 -3.05 8.89 6.11
C ARG A 107 -2.96 10.39 6.33
N THR A 108 -3.08 11.19 5.27
CA THR A 108 -3.10 12.65 5.37
C THR A 108 -4.30 13.11 6.20
N ILE A 109 -5.50 12.62 5.90
CA ILE A 109 -6.73 12.93 6.65
C ILE A 109 -6.55 12.59 8.14
N ALA A 110 -6.02 11.40 8.45
CA ALA A 110 -5.79 10.94 9.82
C ALA A 110 -4.76 11.80 10.59
N GLN A 111 -3.89 12.54 9.91
CA GLN A 111 -2.91 13.43 10.54
C GLN A 111 -3.49 14.79 10.96
N PHE A 112 -4.72 15.11 10.55
CA PHE A 112 -5.32 16.40 10.90
C PHE A 112 -5.58 16.50 12.41
N ARG A 113 -5.03 17.56 13.02
CA ARG A 113 -5.14 17.85 14.46
C ARG A 113 -5.72 19.23 14.69
N VAL A 114 -6.54 19.35 15.74
CA VAL A 114 -6.95 20.62 16.35
C VAL A 114 -6.61 20.53 17.83
N ASN A 115 -5.83 21.49 18.35
CA ASN A 115 -5.33 21.46 19.73
C ASN A 115 -4.71 20.09 20.09
N ASP A 116 -3.80 19.62 19.23
CA ASP A 116 -3.10 18.31 19.29
C ASP A 116 -3.99 17.05 19.24
N THR A 117 -5.31 17.21 19.19
CA THR A 117 -6.28 16.13 19.18
C THR A 117 -6.61 15.71 17.75
N GLN A 118 -6.60 14.40 17.49
CA GLN A 118 -7.01 13.85 16.19
C GLN A 118 -8.52 14.07 15.99
N VAL A 119 -8.88 14.71 14.88
CA VAL A 119 -10.28 15.07 14.61
C VAL A 119 -10.99 14.03 13.74
N PHE A 120 -10.25 13.43 12.79
CA PHE A 120 -10.79 12.46 11.85
C PHE A 120 -10.08 11.12 11.95
N THR A 121 -10.87 10.05 11.94
CA THR A 121 -10.43 8.66 11.79
C THR A 121 -10.93 8.13 10.46
N LEU A 122 -10.16 7.24 9.87
CA LEU A 122 -10.52 6.63 8.59
C LEU A 122 -11.63 5.61 8.82
N ILE A 123 -12.61 5.62 7.92
CA ILE A 123 -13.44 4.44 7.78
C ILE A 123 -12.54 3.40 7.15
N THR A 124 -12.13 2.43 7.96
CA THR A 124 -11.51 1.24 7.43
C THR A 124 -12.59 0.59 6.59
N VAL A 125 -12.59 0.81 5.27
CA VAL A 125 -13.06 -0.24 4.37
C VAL A 125 -12.24 -1.40 4.85
N ALA A 126 -12.89 -2.36 5.51
CA ALA A 126 -12.24 -3.58 5.90
C ALA A 126 -11.52 -4.03 4.64
N ALA A 127 -10.18 -3.89 4.61
CA ALA A 127 -9.38 -4.62 3.66
C ALA A 127 -9.97 -6.02 3.77
N PRO A 128 -10.47 -6.60 2.65
CA PRO A 128 -11.20 -7.86 2.73
C PRO A 128 -10.37 -8.71 3.65
N ASP A 129 -10.95 -9.05 4.81
CA ASP A 129 -10.26 -9.77 5.86
C ASP A 129 -9.48 -10.81 5.08
N LYS A 130 -8.15 -10.71 5.04
CA LYS A 130 -7.36 -11.75 4.40
C LYS A 130 -7.66 -12.91 5.31
N ALA A 131 -8.68 -13.68 4.92
CA ALA A 131 -9.43 -14.56 5.78
C ALA A 131 -8.39 -15.24 6.61
N ASN A 132 -8.43 -15.02 7.94
CA ASN A 132 -7.31 -15.37 8.82
C ASN A 132 -7.00 -16.84 8.53
N VAL A 133 -5.99 -17.10 7.69
CA VAL A 133 -5.86 -18.42 7.06
C VAL A 133 -5.43 -19.30 8.22
N ILE A 134 -6.36 -20.13 8.68
CA ILE A 134 -6.06 -21.09 9.71
C ILE A 134 -5.22 -22.14 9.01
N PHE A 135 -3.91 -22.08 9.25
CA PHE A 135 -3.00 -23.13 8.84
C PHE A 135 -3.15 -24.27 9.84
N GLU A 136 -3.72 -25.39 9.39
CA GLU A 136 -3.78 -26.63 10.16
C GLU A 136 -2.39 -27.29 10.13
N GLY A 137 -1.93 -27.80 11.27
CA GLY A 137 -0.63 -28.45 11.39
C GLY A 137 -0.13 -28.55 12.84
N ASP A 138 0.91 -29.34 13.06
CA ASP A 138 1.62 -29.46 14.33
C ASP A 138 2.64 -28.33 14.48
N ILE A 139 2.34 -27.39 15.38
CA ILE A 139 3.18 -26.22 15.68
C ILE A 139 4.56 -26.62 16.21
N VAL A 140 4.67 -27.71 16.98
CA VAL A 140 5.94 -28.17 17.56
C VAL A 140 6.82 -28.80 16.48
N ALA A 141 6.23 -29.63 15.62
CA ALA A 141 6.91 -30.13 14.43
C ALA A 141 7.33 -28.97 13.51
N GLY A 142 6.44 -28.00 13.29
CA GLY A 142 6.67 -26.81 12.50
C GLY A 142 7.84 -25.95 12.98
N GLU A 143 8.00 -25.76 14.30
CA GLU A 143 9.17 -25.06 14.85
C GLU A 143 10.46 -25.82 14.54
N ALA A 144 10.47 -27.14 14.76
CA ALA A 144 11.63 -27.99 14.53
C ALA A 144 12.04 -28.03 13.05
N LEU A 145 11.06 -28.15 12.16
CA LEU A 145 11.23 -28.09 10.71
C LEU A 145 11.72 -26.71 10.26
N SER A 146 11.14 -25.63 10.79
CA SER A 146 11.58 -24.25 10.50
C SER A 146 13.03 -24.02 10.91
N PHE A 147 13.42 -24.49 12.10
CA PHE A 147 14.79 -24.40 12.57
C PHE A 147 15.76 -25.16 11.67
N THR A 148 15.39 -26.39 11.27
CA THR A 148 16.23 -27.28 10.46
C THR A 148 16.40 -26.77 9.03
N ASN A 149 15.30 -26.34 8.40
CA ASN A 149 15.26 -26.04 6.97
C ASN A 149 15.48 -24.55 6.65
N CYS A 150 15.04 -23.66 7.53
CA CYS A 150 15.07 -22.20 7.28
C CYS A 150 16.10 -21.49 8.18
N GLY A 151 16.46 -22.08 9.32
CA GLY A 151 17.23 -21.45 10.40
C GLY A 151 18.65 -21.02 10.03
N ARG A 152 19.21 -21.56 8.93
CA ARG A 152 20.51 -21.12 8.40
C ARG A 152 20.46 -19.70 7.83
N CYS A 153 19.31 -19.30 7.29
CA CYS A 153 19.12 -18.01 6.65
C CYS A 153 18.29 -17.10 7.56
N HIS A 154 17.14 -17.58 8.00
CA HIS A 154 16.19 -16.78 8.75
C HIS A 154 16.36 -16.95 10.27
N VAL A 155 16.22 -15.86 11.01
CA VAL A 155 15.84 -15.97 12.43
C VAL A 155 14.37 -16.37 12.49
N ILE A 156 14.09 -17.60 12.94
CA ILE A 156 12.75 -18.21 12.96
C ILE A 156 12.03 -18.03 14.29
N GLY A 157 12.73 -17.55 15.32
CA GLY A 157 12.16 -17.34 16.65
C GLY A 157 13.22 -17.29 17.75
N PRO A 158 12.82 -17.45 19.02
CA PRO A 158 13.74 -17.43 20.17
C PRO A 158 14.85 -18.48 20.06
N ARG A 159 14.55 -19.64 19.48
CA ARG A 159 15.47 -20.78 19.36
C ARG A 159 16.77 -20.46 18.59
N ASN A 160 16.73 -19.54 17.63
CA ASN A 160 17.89 -19.18 16.80
C ASN A 160 18.09 -17.65 16.69
N ARG A 161 17.71 -16.89 17.73
CA ARG A 161 17.64 -15.42 17.76
C ARG A 161 18.85 -14.69 17.14
N THR A 162 20.04 -15.28 17.22
CA THR A 162 21.31 -14.68 16.75
C THR A 162 22.01 -15.49 15.65
N GLN A 163 21.32 -16.45 15.00
CA GLN A 163 21.95 -17.44 14.11
C GLN A 163 21.50 -17.33 12.63
N GLY A 164 20.65 -16.37 12.27
CA GLY A 164 20.30 -16.10 10.87
C GLY A 164 21.35 -15.23 10.15
N ILE A 165 21.24 -15.12 8.83
CA ILE A 165 22.06 -14.20 8.03
C ILE A 165 21.40 -12.83 7.98
N GLY A 166 22.20 -11.77 8.17
CA GLY A 166 21.68 -10.39 8.22
C GLY A 166 21.05 -9.89 6.92
N SER A 167 21.22 -10.60 5.81
CA SER A 167 20.68 -10.25 4.49
C SER A 167 19.27 -10.78 4.24
N THR A 168 18.72 -11.63 5.11
CA THR A 168 17.33 -12.13 5.00
C THR A 168 16.50 -11.70 6.20
N PRO A 169 15.25 -11.26 6.00
CA PRO A 169 14.39 -10.82 7.10
C PRO A 169 14.07 -11.98 8.06
N SER A 170 13.90 -11.70 9.35
CA SER A 170 13.43 -12.71 10.30
C SER A 170 11.97 -13.09 10.05
N PHE A 171 11.53 -14.23 10.58
CA PHE A 171 10.11 -14.62 10.50
C PHE A 171 9.22 -13.57 11.17
N GLY A 172 9.64 -12.99 12.30
CA GLY A 172 8.90 -11.90 12.96
C GLY A 172 8.76 -10.64 12.08
N VAL A 173 9.80 -10.27 11.33
CA VAL A 173 9.73 -9.16 10.35
C VAL A 173 8.81 -9.51 9.19
N LEU A 174 8.88 -10.75 8.67
CA LEU A 174 7.95 -11.18 7.62
C LEU A 174 6.50 -11.19 8.10
N ARG A 175 6.26 -11.57 9.37
CA ARG A 175 4.93 -11.58 10.00
C ARG A 175 4.30 -10.19 10.14
N SER A 176 5.09 -9.11 10.12
CA SER A 176 4.55 -7.75 10.15
C SER A 176 4.10 -7.23 8.78
N LEU A 177 4.30 -8.00 7.70
CA LEU A 177 3.89 -7.59 6.35
C LEU A 177 2.40 -7.87 6.09
N PRO A 178 1.66 -7.01 5.37
CA PRO A 178 0.24 -7.25 5.05
C PRO A 178 -0.03 -8.50 4.19
N ASP A 179 0.98 -9.04 3.53
CA ASP A 179 0.94 -10.23 2.67
C ASP A 179 1.74 -11.41 3.23
N TRP A 180 2.00 -11.43 4.54
CA TRP A 180 2.79 -12.48 5.17
C TRP A 180 2.23 -13.88 4.88
N GLN A 181 0.91 -14.10 4.95
CA GLN A 181 0.31 -15.42 4.71
C GLN A 181 0.68 -15.94 3.33
N GLU A 182 0.48 -15.11 2.30
CA GLU A 182 0.80 -15.45 0.91
C GLU A 182 2.30 -15.70 0.76
N ARG A 183 3.15 -14.86 1.35
CA ARG A 183 4.62 -15.00 1.25
C ARG A 183 5.11 -16.32 1.81
N PHE A 184 4.61 -16.73 2.98
CA PHE A 184 4.96 -18.02 3.57
C PHE A 184 4.32 -19.19 2.81
N ALA A 185 3.05 -19.10 2.43
CA ALA A 185 2.34 -20.14 1.66
C ALA A 185 2.91 -20.36 0.25
N THR A 186 3.71 -19.42 -0.27
CA THR A 186 4.33 -19.50 -1.60
C THR A 186 5.85 -19.40 -1.54
N PHE A 187 6.48 -19.61 -0.38
CA PHE A 187 7.91 -19.34 -0.20
C PHE A 187 8.77 -20.10 -1.23
N TYR A 188 8.41 -21.36 -1.51
CA TYR A 188 9.10 -22.25 -2.46
C TYR A 188 9.13 -21.71 -3.89
N ALA A 189 8.22 -20.80 -4.25
CA ALA A 189 8.17 -20.13 -5.55
C ALA A 189 8.91 -18.77 -5.55
N ARG A 190 9.36 -18.28 -4.39
CA ARG A 190 9.99 -16.96 -4.23
C ARG A 190 11.50 -17.07 -4.11
N ARG A 191 12.23 -16.35 -4.97
CA ARG A 191 13.70 -16.31 -4.93
C ARG A 191 14.21 -15.97 -3.51
N PRO A 192 15.25 -16.66 -3.02
CA PRO A 192 16.07 -17.66 -3.72
C PRO A 192 15.53 -19.11 -3.65
N HIS A 193 14.40 -19.35 -2.99
CA HIS A 193 13.94 -20.71 -2.63
C HIS A 193 13.73 -21.69 -3.79
N PRO A 194 13.21 -21.33 -4.98
CA PRO A 194 13.06 -22.28 -6.09
C PRO A 194 14.34 -23.01 -6.48
N ALA A 195 15.52 -22.44 -6.18
CA ALA A 195 16.81 -23.06 -6.47
C ALA A 195 17.33 -23.98 -5.36
N ILE A 196 16.70 -23.98 -4.19
CA ILE A 196 17.17 -24.64 -2.96
C ILE A 196 16.08 -25.34 -2.15
N SER A 197 14.85 -25.42 -2.66
CA SER A 197 13.71 -26.07 -1.99
C SER A 197 12.88 -26.92 -2.94
N GLN A 198 12.42 -28.05 -2.46
CA GLN A 198 11.38 -28.87 -3.09
C GLN A 198 10.29 -29.20 -2.08
N ILE A 199 9.04 -29.14 -2.52
CA ILE A 199 7.89 -29.66 -1.78
C ILE A 199 7.34 -30.83 -2.57
N GLU A 200 7.38 -32.02 -1.97
CA GLU A 200 6.92 -33.26 -2.60
C GLU A 200 5.46 -33.14 -3.02
N GLY A 201 5.18 -33.50 -4.28
CA GLY A 201 3.83 -33.41 -4.84
C GLY A 201 3.35 -31.99 -5.19
N LEU A 202 4.15 -30.95 -4.93
CA LEU A 202 3.79 -29.55 -5.20
C LEU A 202 4.76 -28.84 -6.15
N THR A 203 6.07 -29.10 -6.04
CA THR A 203 7.09 -28.49 -6.90
C THR A 203 7.65 -29.48 -7.91
N GLU A 204 7.99 -29.00 -9.10
CA GLU A 204 8.73 -29.78 -10.09
C GLU A 204 10.13 -30.18 -9.58
N PRO A 205 10.70 -31.29 -10.09
CA PRO A 205 12.10 -31.63 -9.86
C PRO A 205 13.05 -30.52 -10.32
N PHE A 206 14.22 -30.42 -9.69
CA PHE A 206 15.28 -29.54 -10.18
C PHE A 206 15.69 -29.91 -11.61
N ASP A 207 15.96 -28.89 -12.42
CA ASP A 207 16.51 -29.09 -13.76
C ASP A 207 17.87 -29.81 -13.67
N PRO A 208 18.04 -30.99 -14.28
CA PRO A 208 19.31 -31.70 -14.29
C PRO A 208 20.48 -30.89 -14.87
N ALA A 209 20.20 -29.92 -15.76
CA ALA A 209 21.20 -29.02 -16.31
C ALA A 209 21.62 -27.89 -15.34
N HIS A 210 20.80 -27.62 -14.32
CA HIS A 210 21.03 -26.57 -13.32
C HIS A 210 20.81 -27.14 -11.91
N PRO A 211 21.67 -28.07 -11.45
CA PRO A 211 21.50 -28.69 -10.14
C PRO A 211 21.65 -27.66 -9.00
N PRO A 212 21.00 -27.89 -7.85
CA PRO A 212 21.15 -27.04 -6.68
C PRO A 212 22.61 -26.89 -6.27
N THR A 213 23.02 -25.67 -5.95
CA THR A 213 24.40 -25.37 -5.51
C THR A 213 24.66 -25.76 -4.05
N THR A 214 23.61 -26.11 -3.31
CA THR A 214 23.66 -26.55 -1.92
C THR A 214 22.70 -27.72 -1.72
N TYR A 215 22.85 -28.48 -0.63
CA TYR A 215 21.88 -29.53 -0.31
C TYR A 215 20.48 -28.88 -0.11
N PRO A 216 19.51 -29.20 -0.98
CA PRO A 216 18.21 -28.57 -0.95
C PRO A 216 17.44 -29.00 0.28
N LEU A 217 16.55 -28.13 0.76
CA LEU A 217 15.53 -28.57 1.71
C LEU A 217 14.43 -29.30 0.93
N VAL A 218 13.97 -30.42 1.48
CA VAL A 218 12.86 -31.20 0.93
C VAL A 218 11.82 -31.33 2.02
N LEU A 219 10.58 -31.03 1.69
CA LEU A 219 9.44 -31.08 2.61
C LEU A 219 8.31 -31.84 1.94
N THR A 220 7.55 -32.60 2.72
CA THR A 220 6.20 -33.03 2.32
C THR A 220 5.20 -31.88 2.43
N VAL A 221 4.00 -32.04 1.86
CA VAL A 221 2.92 -31.06 2.04
C VAL A 221 2.52 -30.92 3.50
N ASP A 222 2.50 -32.01 4.26
CA ASP A 222 2.15 -31.99 5.69
C ASP A 222 3.19 -31.24 6.52
N GLU A 223 4.48 -31.51 6.31
CA GLU A 223 5.57 -30.77 6.96
C GLU A 223 5.58 -29.28 6.58
N PHE A 224 5.21 -28.96 5.33
CA PHE A 224 5.03 -27.58 4.92
C PHE A 224 3.87 -26.91 5.68
N ASN A 225 2.74 -27.60 5.84
CA ASN A 225 1.61 -27.11 6.63
C ASN A 225 1.96 -26.93 8.11
N ASP A 226 2.74 -27.83 8.70
CA ASP A 226 3.27 -27.70 10.06
C ASP A 226 4.10 -26.42 10.23
N ILE A 227 4.97 -26.10 9.26
CA ILE A 227 5.75 -24.85 9.24
C ILE A 227 4.80 -23.64 9.19
N LEU A 228 3.77 -23.66 8.33
CA LEU A 228 2.81 -22.56 8.24
C LEU A 228 2.02 -22.36 9.54
N ALA A 229 1.61 -23.46 10.17
CA ALA A 229 0.95 -23.46 11.48
C ALA A 229 1.85 -22.83 12.55
N TYR A 230 3.13 -23.21 12.60
CA TYR A 230 4.09 -22.59 13.51
C TYR A 230 4.27 -21.09 13.24
N VAL A 231 4.48 -20.69 11.98
CA VAL A 231 4.68 -19.29 11.60
C VAL A 231 3.50 -18.41 12.01
N ALA A 232 2.28 -18.92 11.92
CA ALA A 232 1.08 -18.18 12.34
C ALA A 232 1.13 -17.77 13.83
N THR A 233 1.77 -18.59 14.67
CA THR A 233 1.93 -18.31 16.12
C THR A 233 2.98 -17.25 16.43
N ILE A 234 3.88 -16.95 15.47
CA ILE A 234 4.97 -16.01 15.69
C ILE A 234 4.40 -14.59 15.76
N PRO A 235 4.71 -13.82 16.82
CA PRO A 235 4.29 -12.42 16.90
C PRO A 235 4.99 -11.60 15.82
N ALA A 236 4.25 -10.67 15.21
CA ALA A 236 4.83 -9.68 14.32
C ALA A 236 5.86 -8.84 15.07
N ALA A 237 7.01 -8.59 14.44
CA ALA A 237 8.03 -7.72 15.02
C ALA A 237 7.50 -6.29 15.14
N ASP A 238 7.82 -5.63 16.27
CA ASP A 238 7.62 -4.19 16.40
C ASP A 238 8.76 -3.46 15.68
N LEU A 239 8.41 -2.78 14.60
CA LEU A 239 9.34 -2.06 13.74
C LEU A 239 9.30 -0.54 13.98
N GLY A 240 8.47 -0.06 14.91
CA GLY A 240 8.25 1.36 15.21
C GLY A 240 7.47 2.12 14.14
N ALA A 241 7.75 1.89 12.85
CA ALA A 241 7.01 2.45 11.72
C ALA A 241 6.72 1.35 10.67
N PRO A 242 5.61 1.45 9.90
CA PRO A 242 5.31 0.48 8.84
C PRO A 242 6.41 0.42 7.78
N LEU A 243 6.79 -0.79 7.36
CA LEU A 243 7.74 -0.97 6.27
C LEU A 243 7.21 -0.41 4.96
N VAL A 244 8.05 0.34 4.25
CA VAL A 244 7.80 0.71 2.85
C VAL A 244 8.14 -0.52 2.00
N VAL A 245 7.12 -1.20 1.50
CA VAL A 245 7.30 -2.35 0.60
C VAL A 245 7.62 -1.81 -0.80
N HIS A 246 8.87 -1.96 -1.24
CA HIS A 246 9.20 -1.80 -2.65
C HIS A 246 8.85 -3.10 -3.36
N GLN A 247 7.85 -3.03 -4.25
CA GLN A 247 7.49 -4.13 -5.15
C GLN A 247 8.55 -4.29 -6.25
#